data_AF-A0AAU5XIG6-F1
#
_entry.id   AF-A0AAU5XIG6-F1
#
_cell.length_a   1.000
_cell.length_b   1.000
_cell.length_c   1.000
_cell.angle_alpha   90.00
_cell.angle_beta   90.00
_cell.angle_gamma   90.00
#
_symmetry.space_group_name_H-M   'P 1'
#
loop_
_entity.id
_entity.type
_entity.pdbx_description
1 polymer ?
#
loop_
_entity_poly.entity_id
_entity_poly.type
_entity_poly.pdbx_seq_one_letter_code
_entity_poly.pdbx_strand_id
1 'polypeptide(L)'
;MTTFTLNEEAARDWVTSLVMAYELAEMNGGADDPAAVSMPQIGMDWHPREPGQEDAVASLVRCAQVQTGILVPAENAEVALEFVDDGDDWSYRFLLHVRAPVPVTLVSPPREVHRIGEDSASGVDAAVAILREAALVAGDLRERLESFAEAVARRYPGEAGPGRAGAREAQARADLN
;
A
#
# COMPACT_ATOMS: atom_id res chain seq x y z
N MET A 1 15.40 -1.92 -10.53
CA MET A 1 13.99 -2.17 -10.18
C MET A 1 13.50 -1.00 -9.37
N THR A 2 12.27 -0.54 -9.59
CA THR A 2 11.73 0.67 -8.96
C THR A 2 11.19 0.35 -7.56
N THR A 3 11.62 1.14 -6.57
CA THR A 3 11.06 1.12 -5.21
C THR A 3 9.80 1.99 -5.14
N PHE A 4 9.03 1.85 -4.07
CA PHE A 4 7.94 2.78 -3.78
C PHE A 4 8.50 4.18 -3.60
N THR A 5 7.96 5.16 -4.33
CA THR A 5 8.42 6.54 -4.27
C THR A 5 7.25 7.46 -4.01
N LEU A 6 7.38 8.32 -3.00
CA LEU A 6 6.45 9.40 -2.72
C LEU A 6 7.00 10.71 -3.29
N ASN A 7 6.21 11.40 -4.11
CA ASN A 7 6.45 12.80 -4.41
C ASN A 7 5.73 13.67 -3.37
N GLU A 8 6.45 14.13 -2.35
CA GLU A 8 5.83 14.85 -1.22
C GLU A 8 5.19 16.18 -1.64
N GLU A 9 5.76 16.88 -2.61
CA GLU A 9 5.21 18.14 -3.12
C GLU A 9 3.88 17.89 -3.84
N ALA A 10 3.87 16.95 -4.80
CA ALA A 10 2.65 16.58 -5.51
C ALA A 10 1.59 15.98 -4.57
N ALA A 11 2.01 15.22 -3.56
CA ALA A 11 1.12 14.69 -2.54
C ALA A 11 0.48 15.80 -1.71
N ARG A 12 1.25 16.80 -1.27
CA ARG A 12 0.74 17.94 -0.50
C ARG A 12 -0.26 18.76 -1.31
N ASP A 13 0.04 19.04 -2.58
CA ASP A 13 -0.86 19.79 -3.48
C ASP A 13 -2.17 19.03 -3.74
N TRP A 14 -2.06 17.72 -3.98
CA TRP A 14 -3.21 16.85 -4.17
C TRP A 14 -4.08 16.79 -2.91
N VAL A 15 -3.50 16.51 -1.75
CA VAL A 15 -4.25 16.44 -0.49
C VAL A 15 -4.89 17.78 -0.15
N THR A 16 -4.19 18.90 -0.38
CA THR A 16 -4.78 20.24 -0.18
C THR A 16 -6.03 20.41 -1.04
N SER A 17 -6.00 19.94 -2.28
CA SER A 17 -7.15 19.96 -3.18
C SER A 17 -8.29 19.07 -2.70
N LEU A 18 -7.99 17.90 -2.10
CA LEU A 18 -9.00 17.04 -1.48
C LEU A 18 -9.68 17.71 -0.30
N VAL A 19 -8.88 18.33 0.57
CA VAL A 19 -9.40 19.06 1.74
C VAL A 19 -10.31 20.18 1.28
N MET A 20 -9.88 21.01 0.33
CA MET A 20 -10.73 22.09 -0.20
C MET A 20 -12.04 21.56 -0.82
N ALA A 21 -11.99 20.44 -1.53
CA ALA A 21 -13.17 19.82 -2.13
C ALA A 21 -14.15 19.30 -1.07
N TYR A 22 -13.63 18.65 -0.01
CA TYR A 22 -14.42 18.14 1.09
C TYR A 22 -15.11 19.28 1.87
N GLU A 23 -14.36 20.31 2.26
CA GLU A 23 -14.88 21.49 2.96
C GLU A 23 -15.97 22.20 2.15
N LEU A 24 -15.79 22.33 0.83
CA LEU A 24 -16.79 22.92 -0.06
C LEU A 24 -18.06 22.04 -0.17
N ALA A 25 -17.92 20.72 -0.17
CA ALA A 25 -19.07 19.82 -0.20
C ALA A 25 -19.89 19.90 1.10
N GLU A 26 -19.22 19.93 2.26
CA GLU A 26 -19.83 20.10 3.58
C GLU A 26 -20.60 21.43 3.67
N MET A 27 -20.00 22.54 3.24
CA MET A 27 -20.65 23.86 3.23
C MET A 27 -21.91 23.92 2.36
N ASN A 28 -21.98 23.12 1.29
CA ASN A 28 -23.11 23.09 0.37
C ASN A 28 -24.19 22.05 0.78
N GLY A 29 -24.05 21.39 1.93
CA GLY A 29 -24.98 20.36 2.40
C GLY A 29 -24.97 19.10 1.52
N GLY A 30 -23.89 18.87 0.78
CA GLY A 30 -23.79 17.88 -0.29
C GLY A 30 -23.15 16.55 0.11
N ALA A 31 -23.23 16.15 1.38
CA ALA A 31 -22.63 14.89 1.86
C ALA A 31 -23.25 13.62 1.24
N ASP A 32 -24.39 13.73 0.53
CA ASP A 32 -25.11 12.61 -0.08
C ASP A 32 -24.70 12.28 -1.53
N ASP A 33 -23.67 12.91 -2.11
CA ASP A 33 -23.19 12.54 -3.45
C ASP A 33 -22.46 11.18 -3.41
N PRO A 34 -22.98 10.13 -4.09
CA PRO A 34 -22.33 8.82 -4.12
C PRO A 34 -20.92 8.85 -4.78
N ALA A 35 -20.59 9.86 -5.57
CA ALA A 35 -19.24 10.05 -6.09
C ALA A 35 -18.24 10.51 -5.00
N ALA A 36 -18.72 11.18 -3.94
CA ALA A 36 -17.90 11.57 -2.79
C ALA A 36 -17.45 10.35 -1.95
N VAL A 37 -18.16 9.22 -2.05
CA VAL A 37 -17.89 7.98 -1.28
C VAL A 37 -16.57 7.32 -1.69
N SER A 38 -16.01 7.64 -2.86
CA SER A 38 -14.77 7.02 -3.35
C SER A 38 -13.49 7.76 -2.96
N MET A 39 -13.61 9.01 -2.48
CA MET A 39 -12.46 9.85 -2.11
C MET A 39 -12.29 9.86 -0.59
N PRO A 40 -11.06 10.00 -0.07
CA PRO A 40 -10.86 10.08 1.36
C PRO A 40 -11.49 11.37 1.91
N GLN A 41 -12.30 11.24 2.96
CA GLN A 41 -12.96 12.35 3.64
C GLN A 41 -11.96 12.99 4.61
N ILE A 42 -11.21 13.98 4.13
CA ILE A 42 -10.16 14.66 4.89
C ILE A 42 -10.52 16.13 4.98
N GLY A 43 -10.88 16.60 6.17
CA GLY A 43 -11.05 18.01 6.50
C GLY A 43 -9.76 18.68 6.96
N MET A 44 -9.80 20.00 7.18
CA MET A 44 -8.67 20.79 7.67
C MET A 44 -8.19 20.35 9.06
N ASP A 45 -9.11 19.93 9.92
CA ASP A 45 -8.89 19.45 11.28
C ASP A 45 -8.89 17.91 11.38
N TRP A 46 -8.82 17.21 10.24
CA TRP A 46 -8.86 15.75 10.22
C TRP A 46 -7.72 15.14 11.04
N HIS A 47 -8.09 14.25 11.96
CA HIS A 47 -7.17 13.50 12.80
C HIS A 47 -7.31 12.00 12.51
N PRO A 48 -6.32 11.35 11.85
CA PRO A 48 -6.44 9.96 11.40
C PRO A 48 -6.55 8.92 12.53
N ARG A 49 -6.31 9.34 13.77
CA ARG A 49 -6.40 8.51 14.99
C ARG A 49 -7.77 8.54 15.66
N GLU A 50 -8.68 9.40 15.21
CA GLU A 50 -10.02 9.45 15.78
C GLU A 50 -10.83 8.21 15.37
N PRO A 51 -11.76 7.74 16.22
CA PRO A 51 -12.62 6.62 15.88
C PRO A 51 -13.41 6.87 14.59
N GLY A 52 -13.50 5.86 13.70
CA GLY A 52 -14.25 5.96 12.45
C GLY A 52 -13.45 6.52 11.26
N GLN A 53 -12.15 6.80 11.44
CA GLN A 53 -11.28 7.34 10.40
C GLN A 53 -10.56 6.27 9.56
N GLU A 54 -10.83 4.99 9.82
CA GLU A 54 -10.12 3.85 9.23
C GLU A 54 -10.29 3.84 7.70
N ASP A 55 -11.52 4.05 7.24
CA ASP A 55 -11.86 4.07 5.82
C ASP A 55 -11.24 5.27 5.09
N ALA A 56 -11.15 6.43 5.76
CA ALA A 56 -10.51 7.63 5.21
C ALA A 56 -9.01 7.39 5.02
N VAL A 57 -8.34 6.82 6.02
CA VAL A 57 -6.91 6.45 5.97
C VAL A 57 -6.65 5.40 4.87
N ALA A 58 -7.42 4.32 4.85
CA ALA A 58 -7.25 3.26 3.85
C ALA A 58 -7.50 3.79 2.42
N SER A 59 -8.51 4.64 2.25
CA SER A 59 -8.83 5.27 0.98
C SER A 59 -7.76 6.27 0.55
N LEU A 60 -7.14 7.01 1.47
CA LEU A 60 -6.03 7.92 1.18
C LEU A 60 -4.86 7.17 0.51
N VAL A 61 -4.42 6.07 1.12
CA VAL A 61 -3.30 5.26 0.59
C VAL A 61 -3.67 4.62 -0.76
N ARG A 62 -4.89 4.12 -0.91
CA ARG A 62 -5.38 3.53 -2.17
C ARG A 62 -5.47 4.57 -3.29
N CYS A 63 -6.06 5.73 -3.01
CA CYS A 63 -6.22 6.82 -3.97
C CYS A 63 -4.87 7.40 -4.39
N ALA A 64 -3.91 7.56 -3.48
CA ALA A 64 -2.58 8.08 -3.80
C ALA A 64 -1.82 7.20 -4.81
N GLN A 65 -2.06 5.89 -4.81
CA GLN A 65 -1.40 4.94 -5.75
C GLN A 65 -1.98 4.98 -7.16
N VAL A 66 -3.26 5.36 -7.31
CA VAL A 66 -3.88 5.49 -8.64
C VAL A 66 -3.64 6.86 -9.26
N GLN A 67 -3.23 7.85 -8.45
CA GLN A 67 -2.89 9.18 -8.93
C GLN A 67 -1.47 9.21 -9.49
N THR A 68 -1.35 9.73 -10.71
CA THR A 68 -0.07 9.80 -11.43
C THR A 68 0.92 10.64 -10.64
N GLY A 69 2.03 10.02 -10.24
CA GLY A 69 3.18 10.71 -9.66
C GLY A 69 3.06 11.07 -8.18
N ILE A 70 2.04 10.59 -7.46
CA ILE A 70 1.91 10.82 -6.00
C ILE A 70 2.64 9.72 -5.23
N LEU A 71 2.01 8.56 -5.06
CA LEU A 71 2.63 7.39 -4.45
C LEU A 71 2.86 6.37 -5.57
N VAL A 72 4.05 6.41 -6.16
CA VAL A 72 4.40 5.56 -7.30
C VAL A 72 4.68 4.15 -6.78
N PRO A 73 3.86 3.14 -7.14
CA PRO A 73 4.05 1.78 -6.67
C PRO A 73 5.25 1.11 -7.33
N ALA A 74 5.86 0.17 -6.62
CA ALA A 74 6.80 -0.77 -7.24
C ALA A 74 6.07 -1.67 -8.26
N GLU A 75 6.82 -2.19 -9.24
CA GLU A 75 6.23 -3.00 -10.31
C GLU A 75 5.48 -4.23 -9.76
N ASN A 76 4.24 -4.43 -10.23
CA ASN A 76 3.35 -5.51 -9.80
C ASN A 76 3.07 -5.52 -8.29
N ALA A 77 3.21 -4.40 -7.60
CA ALA A 77 2.98 -4.30 -6.17
C ALA A 77 2.03 -3.16 -5.81
N GLU A 78 1.31 -3.31 -4.70
CA GLU A 78 0.47 -2.28 -4.09
C GLU A 78 0.61 -2.33 -2.58
N VAL A 79 0.47 -1.18 -1.94
CA VAL A 79 0.44 -1.05 -0.48
C VAL A 79 -0.99 -0.81 -0.01
N ALA A 80 -1.39 -1.49 1.04
CA ALA A 80 -2.66 -1.29 1.73
C ALA A 80 -2.41 -1.08 3.22
N LEU A 81 -3.43 -0.61 3.93
CA LEU A 81 -3.43 -0.43 5.37
C LEU A 81 -4.61 -1.20 5.96
N GLU A 82 -4.37 -1.90 7.05
CA GLU A 82 -5.36 -2.68 7.79
C GLU A 82 -5.32 -2.24 9.26
N PHE A 83 -6.50 -1.93 9.80
CA PHE A 83 -6.69 -1.72 11.24
C PHE A 83 -7.04 -3.05 11.89
N VAL A 84 -6.44 -3.31 13.05
CA VAL A 84 -6.62 -4.52 13.84
C VAL A 84 -7.16 -4.11 15.21
N ASP A 85 -8.37 -4.57 15.50
CA ASP A 85 -8.99 -4.47 16.81
C ASP A 85 -8.83 -5.82 17.52
N ASP A 86 -7.95 -5.88 18.51
CA ASP A 86 -7.73 -7.07 19.34
C ASP A 86 -8.42 -6.98 20.72
N GLY A 87 -9.23 -5.93 20.95
CA GLY A 87 -10.03 -5.73 22.16
C GLY A 87 -9.31 -5.02 23.30
N ASP A 88 -7.98 -4.91 23.27
CA ASP A 88 -7.19 -4.21 24.30
C ASP A 88 -6.47 -2.98 23.74
N ASP A 89 -5.90 -3.06 22.53
CA ASP A 89 -5.19 -1.95 21.89
C ASP A 89 -5.51 -1.84 20.39
N TRP A 90 -5.93 -0.66 19.96
CA TRP A 90 -6.11 -0.38 18.53
C TRP A 90 -4.75 -0.26 17.84
N SER A 91 -4.52 -1.14 16.86
CA SER A 91 -3.31 -1.16 16.06
C SER A 91 -3.61 -1.12 14.57
N TYR A 92 -2.60 -0.76 13.77
CA TYR A 92 -2.65 -0.82 12.32
C TYR A 92 -1.39 -1.48 11.76
N ARG A 93 -1.49 -2.00 10.54
CA ARG A 93 -0.34 -2.54 9.81
C ARG A 93 -0.47 -2.23 8.33
N PHE A 94 0.66 -2.01 7.69
CA PHE A 94 0.75 -1.97 6.23
C PHE A 94 0.88 -3.39 5.68
N LEU A 95 0.22 -3.60 4.54
CA LEU A 95 0.27 -4.79 3.72
C LEU A 95 0.93 -4.43 2.39
N LEU A 96 1.92 -5.22 1.97
CA LEU A 96 2.48 -5.15 0.62
C LEU A 96 1.97 -6.35 -0.16
N HIS A 97 1.10 -6.10 -1.14
CA HIS A 97 0.62 -7.12 -2.06
C HIS A 97 1.48 -7.12 -3.32
N VAL A 98 2.18 -8.21 -3.58
CA VAL A 98 2.91 -8.43 -4.83
C VAL A 98 2.10 -9.40 -5.68
N ARG A 99 1.73 -9.01 -6.90
CA ARG A 99 0.81 -9.74 -7.78
C ARG A 99 1.53 -10.70 -8.75
N ALA A 100 2.79 -10.41 -9.07
CA ALA A 100 3.59 -11.21 -10.00
C ALA A 100 5.07 -11.25 -9.56
N PRO A 101 5.82 -12.31 -9.91
CA PRO A 101 5.40 -13.48 -10.69
C PRO A 101 4.53 -14.49 -9.92
N VAL A 102 4.53 -14.42 -8.58
CA VAL A 102 3.66 -15.24 -7.71
C VAL A 102 2.97 -14.31 -6.72
N PRO A 103 1.64 -14.38 -6.55
CA PRO A 103 0.93 -13.58 -5.57
C PRO A 103 1.44 -13.85 -4.15
N VAL A 104 1.89 -12.80 -3.46
CA VAL A 104 2.29 -12.86 -2.05
C VAL A 104 1.86 -11.58 -1.34
N THR A 105 1.41 -11.72 -0.09
CA THR A 105 1.14 -10.57 0.78
C THR A 105 2.15 -10.60 1.93
N LEU A 106 2.85 -9.50 2.11
CA LEU A 106 3.75 -9.27 3.24
C LEU A 106 3.10 -8.31 4.20
N VAL A 107 3.26 -8.58 5.49
CA VAL A 107 2.61 -7.83 6.56
C VAL A 107 3.70 -7.19 7.40
N SER A 108 3.59 -5.88 7.61
CA SER A 108 4.45 -5.18 8.56
C SER A 108 4.07 -5.52 10.01
N PRO A 109 4.99 -5.38 10.98
CA PRO A 109 4.64 -5.48 12.38
C PRO A 109 3.53 -4.48 12.75
N PRO A 110 2.60 -4.84 13.66
CA PRO A 110 1.55 -3.92 14.09
C PRO A 110 2.16 -2.68 14.77
N ARG A 111 1.52 -1.54 14.56
CA ARG A 111 1.84 -0.25 15.18
C ARG A 111 0.59 0.28 15.88
N GLU A 112 0.78 0.92 17.02
CA GLU A 112 -0.34 1.50 17.78
C GLU A 112 -0.97 2.67 17.00
N VAL A 113 -2.31 2.72 16.92
CA VAL A 113 -3.04 3.75 16.14
C VAL A 113 -2.70 5.17 16.55
N HIS A 114 -2.32 5.40 17.81
CA HIS A 114 -1.89 6.74 18.26
C HIS A 114 -0.67 7.28 17.48
N ARG A 115 0.10 6.43 16.80
CA ARG A 115 1.27 6.82 16.00
C ARG A 115 0.96 7.15 14.54
N ILE A 116 -0.26 6.89 14.09
CA ILE A 116 -0.62 7.07 12.69
C ILE A 116 -0.59 8.55 12.32
N GLY A 117 0.06 8.87 11.19
CA GLY A 117 0.08 10.23 10.67
C GLY A 117 0.84 11.26 11.51
N GLU A 118 1.73 10.84 12.42
CA GLU A 118 2.49 11.71 13.35
C GLU A 118 1.62 12.36 14.45
N ASP A 119 2.03 12.21 15.72
CA ASP A 119 1.21 12.38 16.92
C ASP A 119 0.58 13.79 17.12
N SER A 120 1.11 14.80 16.42
CA SER A 120 0.63 16.19 16.47
C SER A 120 0.15 16.75 15.13
N ALA A 121 0.19 15.96 14.05
CA ALA A 121 -0.24 16.46 12.74
C ALA A 121 -1.75 16.30 12.55
N SER A 122 -2.31 17.14 11.68
CA SER A 122 -3.71 17.09 11.26
C SER A 122 -3.84 17.42 9.78
N GLY A 123 -5.00 17.14 9.21
CA GLY A 123 -5.36 17.48 7.83
C GLY A 123 -4.30 17.04 6.83
N VAL A 124 -3.79 18.02 6.08
CA VAL A 124 -2.79 17.81 5.01
C VAL A 124 -1.50 17.18 5.55
N ASP A 125 -1.00 17.63 6.69
CA ASP A 125 0.29 17.16 7.22
C ASP A 125 0.19 15.70 7.70
N ALA A 126 -0.91 15.35 8.37
CA ALA A 126 -1.15 13.98 8.79
C ALA A 126 -1.29 13.02 7.59
N ALA A 127 -2.01 13.46 6.55
CA ALA A 127 -2.16 12.68 5.32
C ALA A 127 -0.83 12.43 4.62
N VAL A 128 0.00 13.48 4.45
CA VAL A 128 1.33 13.32 3.84
C VAL A 128 2.24 12.44 4.70
N ALA A 129 2.17 12.54 6.03
CA ALA A 129 2.91 11.66 6.93
C ALA A 129 2.51 10.18 6.76
N ILE A 130 1.22 9.88 6.63
CA ILE A 130 0.72 8.52 6.35
C ILE A 130 1.27 8.01 5.01
N LEU A 131 1.21 8.82 3.95
CA LEU A 131 1.74 8.43 2.64
C LEU A 131 3.25 8.18 2.66
N ARG A 132 3.99 8.99 3.43
CA ARG A 132 5.44 8.80 3.64
C ARG A 132 5.71 7.49 4.34
N GLU A 133 4.98 7.20 5.41
CA GLU A 133 5.08 5.94 6.13
C GLU A 133 4.75 4.74 5.22
N ALA A 134 3.68 4.85 4.42
CA ALA A 134 3.31 3.82 3.46
C ALA A 134 4.42 3.51 2.46
N ALA A 135 5.04 4.54 1.87
CA ALA A 135 6.15 4.39 0.93
C ALA A 135 7.37 3.72 1.58
N LEU A 136 7.74 4.17 2.78
CA LEU A 136 8.88 3.62 3.53
C LEU A 136 8.66 2.15 3.89
N VAL A 137 7.51 1.83 4.49
CA VAL A 137 7.20 0.47 4.94
C VAL A 137 7.06 -0.49 3.74
N ALA A 138 6.45 -0.05 2.64
CA ALA A 138 6.37 -0.86 1.43
C ALA A 138 7.75 -1.12 0.81
N GLY A 139 8.63 -0.12 0.81
CA GLY A 139 10.04 -0.27 0.42
C GLY A 139 10.77 -1.30 1.28
N ASP A 140 10.67 -1.18 2.61
CA ASP A 140 11.30 -2.11 3.55
C ASP A 140 10.80 -3.55 3.39
N LEU A 141 9.48 -3.74 3.25
CA LEU A 141 8.90 -5.07 3.03
C LEU A 141 9.38 -5.68 1.72
N ARG A 142 9.52 -4.86 0.68
CA ARG A 142 10.02 -5.29 -0.63
C ARG A 142 11.48 -5.73 -0.56
N GLU A 143 12.34 -4.93 0.08
CA GLU A 143 13.76 -5.26 0.24
C GLU A 143 13.96 -6.56 1.04
N ARG A 144 13.14 -6.78 2.07
CA ARG A 144 13.14 -8.04 2.83
C ARG A 144 12.75 -9.24 1.98
N LEU A 145 11.73 -9.11 1.13
CA LEU A 145 11.32 -10.17 0.22
C LEU A 145 12.44 -10.52 -0.76
N GLU A 146 13.09 -9.51 -1.33
CA GLU A 146 14.19 -9.69 -2.28
C GLU A 146 15.39 -10.36 -1.63
N SER A 147 15.79 -9.88 -0.44
CA SER A 147 16.85 -10.48 0.37
C SER A 147 16.55 -11.95 0.70
N PHE A 148 15.30 -12.26 1.04
CA PHE A 148 14.86 -13.63 1.28
C PHE A 148 14.93 -14.49 0.02
N ALA A 149 14.42 -14.00 -1.11
CA ALA A 149 14.45 -14.71 -2.39
C ALA A 149 15.89 -15.01 -2.84
N GLU A 150 16.81 -14.06 -2.69
CA GLU A 150 18.23 -14.26 -2.97
C GLU A 150 18.89 -15.29 -2.05
N ALA A 151 18.56 -15.27 -0.75
CA ALA A 151 19.04 -16.25 0.20
C ALA A 151 18.55 -17.67 -0.14
N VAL A 152 17.27 -17.81 -0.51
CA VAL A 152 16.68 -19.08 -0.95
C VAL A 152 17.33 -19.57 -2.25
N ALA A 153 17.51 -18.71 -3.24
CA ALA A 153 18.13 -19.06 -4.53
C ALA A 153 19.58 -19.54 -4.35
N ARG A 154 20.36 -18.91 -3.46
CA ARG A 154 21.72 -19.38 -3.12
C ARG A 154 21.73 -20.74 -2.43
N ARG A 155 20.73 -21.04 -1.60
CA ARG A 155 20.63 -22.30 -0.87
C ARG A 155 20.13 -23.45 -1.75
N TYR A 156 19.29 -23.17 -2.75
CA TYR A 156 18.69 -24.16 -3.64
C TYR A 156 18.93 -23.81 -5.12
N PRO A 157 20.18 -23.88 -5.62
CA PRO A 157 20.54 -23.44 -6.98
C PRO A 157 19.97 -24.32 -8.11
N GLY A 158 19.22 -25.39 -7.80
CA GLY A 158 18.76 -26.42 -8.75
C GLY A 158 17.26 -26.44 -9.05
N GLU A 159 16.42 -25.66 -8.36
CA GLU A 159 14.95 -25.70 -8.51
C GLU A 159 14.35 -24.39 -9.05
N ALA A 160 15.11 -23.64 -9.86
CA ALA A 160 14.56 -22.51 -10.60
C ALA A 160 13.64 -22.97 -11.76
N GLY A 161 12.45 -23.46 -11.42
CA GLY A 161 11.20 -23.26 -12.18
C GLY A 161 10.85 -24.21 -13.35
N PRO A 162 9.54 -24.40 -13.62
CA PRO A 162 8.97 -25.50 -14.40
C PRO A 162 8.94 -25.19 -15.89
N GLY A 163 10.00 -25.53 -16.63
CA GLY A 163 10.01 -25.32 -18.09
C GLY A 163 10.70 -26.40 -18.90
N ARG A 164 11.31 -27.43 -18.29
CA ARG A 164 12.19 -28.35 -19.04
C ARG A 164 12.09 -29.84 -18.74
N ALA A 165 11.12 -30.31 -17.95
CA ALA A 165 10.93 -31.75 -17.77
C ALA A 165 10.04 -32.42 -18.83
N GLY A 166 9.11 -31.69 -19.48
CA GLY A 166 8.25 -32.26 -20.52
C GLY A 166 8.92 -32.44 -21.90
N ALA A 167 10.05 -31.76 -22.16
CA ALA A 167 10.72 -31.79 -23.45
C ALA A 167 11.74 -32.94 -23.61
N ARG A 168 12.09 -33.66 -22.52
CA ARG A 168 13.05 -34.78 -22.59
C ARG A 168 12.42 -36.17 -22.58
N GLU A 169 11.14 -36.30 -22.23
CA GLU A 169 10.47 -37.61 -22.28
C GLU A 169 9.67 -37.84 -23.58
N ALA A 170 9.33 -36.78 -24.33
CA ALA A 170 8.79 -36.91 -25.68
C ALA A 170 9.86 -37.31 -26.72
N GLN A 171 11.13 -36.93 -26.50
CA GLN A 171 12.23 -37.27 -27.41
C GLN A 171 12.77 -38.70 -27.20
N ALA A 172 12.66 -39.26 -25.99
CA ALA A 172 13.15 -40.62 -25.69
C ALA A 172 12.14 -41.75 -26.00
N ARG A 173 10.87 -41.42 -26.26
CA ARG A 173 9.82 -42.41 -26.60
C ARG A 173 9.38 -42.43 -28.07
N ALA A 174 9.72 -41.42 -28.86
CA ALA A 174 9.46 -41.43 -30.30
C ALA A 174 10.56 -42.12 -31.12
N ASP A 175 11.78 -42.24 -30.58
CA ASP A 175 12.89 -42.93 -31.27
C ASP A 175 12.93 -44.45 -30.97
N LEU A 176 11.90 -44.99 -30.29
CA LEU A 176 11.82 -46.41 -29.89
C LEU A 176 10.53 -47.13 -30.36
N ASN A 177 9.68 -46.52 -31.18
CA ASN A 177 8.54 -47.18 -31.82
C ASN A 177 8.36 -46.77 -33.28
#